data_AF-A0A8S0XI85-F1
#
_entry.id   AF-A0A8S0XI85-F1
#
_cell.length_a   1.000
_cell.length_b   1.000
_cell.length_c   1.000
_cell.angle_alpha   90.00
_cell.angle_beta   90.00
_cell.angle_gamma   90.00
#
_symmetry.space_group_name_H-M   'P 1'
#
loop_
_entity.id
_entity.type
_entity.pdbx_description
1 polymer ?
#
loop_
_entity_poly.entity_id
_entity_poly.type
_entity_poly.pdbx_seq_one_letter_code
_entity_poly.pdbx_strand_id
1 'polypeptide(L)'
;MVFTDSMGRAHRAVDPEVHSGQAFSLAVCCALQEWFEADDLRRITFVYVPSALRWDIHGEAHKYVTELKVRVGRRRTDNSIDALRSRAAHSVLDSWNSTFQDPTYRGSEFLELQQLDRRLLQPSYLNGGPWLSTFGHSITEFARVCRCITGHAPIGAYYHRFKINEPHGCTCGAALQSRQHILFRCHDHYSVHYPRFLGDIASFMKYNPTVFGFTWDPSGVG
;
A
#
# COMPACT_ATOMS: atom_id res chain seq x y z
N MET A 1 5.62 38.31 -6.35
CA MET A 1 6.41 37.24 -5.70
C MET A 1 5.47 36.14 -5.27
N VAL A 2 5.89 34.87 -5.37
CA VAL A 2 5.10 33.69 -5.00
C VAL A 2 5.94 32.87 -4.01
N PHE A 3 5.42 32.64 -2.81
CA PHE A 3 6.08 31.83 -1.79
C PHE A 3 5.66 30.37 -1.94
N THR A 4 6.61 29.44 -1.85
CA THR A 4 6.33 28.00 -2.02
C THR A 4 7.24 27.14 -1.16
N ASP A 5 6.71 26.04 -0.64
CA ASP A 5 7.46 24.98 0.01
C ASP A 5 8.02 23.93 -0.97
N SER A 6 7.79 24.10 -2.28
CA SER A 6 8.24 23.17 -3.30
C SER A 6 8.71 23.86 -4.56
N MET A 7 10.00 24.21 -4.60
CA MET A 7 10.62 24.79 -5.79
C MET A 7 10.52 23.88 -7.01
N GLY A 8 10.65 22.56 -6.84
CA GLY A 8 10.49 21.61 -7.93
C GLY A 8 9.09 21.66 -8.57
N ARG A 9 8.04 21.85 -7.77
CA ARG A 9 6.68 22.02 -8.28
C ARG A 9 6.47 23.39 -8.92
N ALA A 10 7.04 24.45 -8.35
CA ALA A 10 6.98 25.78 -8.94
C ALA A 10 7.66 25.83 -10.32
N HIS A 11 8.85 25.25 -10.44
CA HIS A 11 9.53 25.11 -11.74
C HIS A 11 8.68 24.31 -12.72
N ARG A 12 8.21 23.13 -12.31
CA ARG A 12 7.37 22.28 -13.17
C ARG A 12 6.08 22.98 -13.61
N ALA A 13 5.49 23.84 -12.78
CA ALA A 13 4.24 24.53 -13.10
C ALA A 13 4.38 25.55 -14.24
N VAL A 14 5.60 26.02 -14.52
CA VAL A 14 5.89 26.97 -15.61
C VAL A 14 6.77 26.34 -16.69
N ASP A 15 6.95 25.03 -16.66
CA ASP A 15 7.74 24.27 -17.63
C ASP A 15 6.83 23.84 -18.80
N PRO A 16 7.07 24.32 -20.03
CA PRO A 16 6.28 23.92 -21.19
C PRO A 16 6.69 22.56 -21.77
N GLU A 17 7.81 21.96 -21.32
CA GLU A 17 8.32 20.70 -21.86
C GLU A 17 7.42 19.50 -21.58
N VAL A 18 7.70 18.37 -22.25
CA VAL A 18 6.89 17.15 -22.12
C VAL A 18 7.16 16.49 -20.78
N HIS A 19 6.19 16.56 -19.88
CA HIS A 19 6.24 15.89 -18.58
C HIS A 19 4.85 15.48 -18.08
N SER A 20 4.81 14.69 -17.00
CA SER A 20 3.56 14.36 -16.30
C SER A 20 2.87 15.63 -15.81
N GLY A 21 1.59 15.81 -16.16
CA GLY A 21 0.84 17.04 -15.87
C GLY A 21 1.14 18.25 -16.77
N GLN A 22 1.83 18.09 -17.91
CA GLN A 22 2.14 19.20 -18.85
C GLN A 22 0.93 20.06 -19.23
N ALA A 23 -0.26 19.45 -19.36
CA ALA A 23 -1.48 20.19 -19.64
C ALA A 23 -1.78 21.30 -18.60
N PHE A 24 -1.38 21.10 -17.35
CA PHE A 24 -1.49 22.11 -16.30
C PHE A 24 -0.45 23.21 -16.48
N SER A 25 0.79 22.84 -16.77
CA SER A 25 1.86 23.81 -16.99
C SER A 25 1.59 24.69 -18.20
N LEU A 26 1.10 24.11 -19.30
CA LEU A 26 0.66 24.88 -20.48
C LEU A 26 -0.49 25.83 -20.14
N ALA A 27 -1.46 25.40 -19.32
CA ALA A 27 -2.55 26.28 -18.91
C ALA A 27 -2.06 27.46 -18.04
N VAL A 28 -1.09 27.23 -17.15
CA VAL A 28 -0.43 28.28 -16.37
C VAL A 28 0.35 29.20 -17.30
N CYS A 29 1.16 28.67 -18.21
CA CYS A 29 1.93 29.46 -19.17
C CYS A 29 1.03 30.33 -20.05
N CYS A 30 -0.10 29.81 -20.56
CA CYS A 30 -1.06 30.62 -21.33
C CYS A 30 -1.64 31.77 -20.51
N ALA A 31 -2.05 31.52 -19.25
CA ALA A 31 -2.58 32.57 -18.39
C ALA A 31 -1.52 33.61 -18.01
N LEU A 32 -0.29 33.17 -17.79
CA LEU A 32 0.83 34.06 -17.48
C LEU A 32 1.28 34.86 -18.71
N GLN A 33 1.20 34.29 -19.91
CA GLN A 33 1.53 34.98 -21.15
C GLN A 33 0.67 36.24 -21.33
N GLU A 34 -0.66 36.12 -21.22
CA GLU A 34 -1.58 37.28 -21.28
C GLU A 34 -1.23 38.34 -20.22
N TRP A 35 -0.79 37.90 -19.03
CA TRP A 35 -0.40 38.80 -17.96
C TRP A 35 0.94 39.50 -18.24
N PHE A 36 1.94 38.80 -18.79
CA PHE A 36 3.24 39.37 -19.11
C PHE A 36 3.19 40.30 -20.33
N GLU A 37 2.42 39.96 -21.36
CA GLU A 37 2.29 40.79 -22.58
C GLU A 37 1.67 42.16 -22.32
N ALA A 38 0.92 42.31 -21.23
CA ALA A 38 0.27 43.57 -20.88
C ALA A 38 1.22 44.63 -20.27
N ASP A 39 2.42 44.25 -19.79
CA ASP A 39 3.40 45.18 -19.22
C ASP A 39 4.78 44.51 -19.05
N ASP A 40 5.79 45.04 -19.75
CA ASP A 40 7.18 44.55 -19.76
C ASP A 40 7.87 44.60 -18.38
N LEU A 41 7.33 45.34 -17.41
CA LEU A 41 7.86 45.38 -16.05
C LEU A 41 7.40 44.21 -15.18
N ARG A 42 6.37 43.47 -15.62
CA ARG A 42 5.80 42.36 -14.86
C ARG A 42 6.79 41.20 -14.78
N ARG A 43 7.04 40.78 -13.54
CA ARG A 43 7.92 39.65 -13.23
C ARG A 43 7.31 38.78 -12.15
N ILE A 44 7.50 37.47 -12.28
CA ILE A 44 7.19 36.51 -11.22
C ILE A 44 8.51 36.01 -10.64
N THR A 45 8.58 36.00 -9.32
CA THR A 45 9.72 35.47 -8.58
C THR A 45 9.18 34.47 -7.58
N PHE A 46 9.66 33.24 -7.67
CA PHE A 46 9.36 32.19 -6.70
C PHE A 46 10.38 32.26 -5.56
N VAL A 47 9.88 32.23 -4.34
CA VAL A 47 10.69 32.28 -3.12
C VAL A 47 10.41 31.01 -2.32
N TYR A 48 11.47 30.25 -2.05
CA TYR A 48 11.36 29.03 -1.25
C TYR A 48 11.12 29.36 0.22
N VAL A 49 10.12 28.72 0.83
CA VAL A 49 9.82 28.82 2.24
C VAL A 49 9.69 27.41 2.82
N PRO A 50 10.59 26.99 3.74
CA PRO A 50 10.46 25.70 4.41
C PRO A 50 9.11 25.55 5.11
N SER A 51 8.37 24.47 4.82
CA SER A 51 7.07 24.18 5.43
C SER A 51 7.13 24.02 6.96
N ALA A 52 8.29 23.62 7.49
CA ALA A 52 8.56 23.50 8.92
C ALA A 52 8.43 24.84 9.68
N LEU A 53 8.62 25.98 9.01
CA LEU A 53 8.52 27.30 9.64
C LEU A 53 7.09 27.67 10.04
N ARG A 54 6.07 26.96 9.51
CA ARG A 54 4.63 27.21 9.78
C ARG A 54 4.26 28.70 9.72
N TRP A 55 4.89 29.43 8.81
CA TRP A 55 4.67 30.86 8.67
C TRP A 55 3.20 31.13 8.37
N ASP A 56 2.53 31.95 9.19
CA ASP A 56 1.07 32.03 9.30
C ASP A 56 0.35 32.08 7.95
N ILE A 57 0.71 33.04 7.08
CA ILE A 57 0.09 33.23 5.77
C ILE A 57 0.32 32.01 4.85
N HIS A 58 1.49 31.39 4.90
CA HIS A 58 1.80 30.18 4.14
C HIS A 58 1.06 28.95 4.70
N GLY A 59 0.91 28.87 6.03
CA GLY A 59 0.14 27.83 6.71
C GLY A 59 -1.35 27.90 6.39
N GLU A 60 -1.92 29.11 6.35
CA GLU A 60 -3.30 29.35 5.92
C GLU A 60 -3.50 29.00 4.44
N ALA A 61 -2.59 29.45 3.57
CA ALA A 61 -2.63 29.09 2.15
C ALA A 61 -2.51 27.58 1.95
N HIS A 62 -1.64 26.89 2.70
CA HIS A 62 -1.50 25.43 2.63
C HIS A 62 -2.81 24.72 3.03
N LYS A 63 -3.46 25.13 4.13
CA LYS A 63 -4.77 24.57 4.54
C LYS A 63 -5.84 24.83 3.48
N TYR A 64 -5.94 26.07 3.02
CA TYR A 64 -6.91 26.48 2.02
C TYR A 64 -6.75 25.70 0.70
N VAL A 65 -5.53 25.56 0.19
CA VAL A 65 -5.24 24.83 -1.07
C VAL A 65 -5.49 23.33 -0.92
N THR A 66 -5.23 22.75 0.27
CA THR A 66 -5.48 21.32 0.51
C THR A 66 -6.98 21.00 0.50
N GLU A 67 -7.82 21.96 0.91
CA GLU A 67 -9.27 21.84 0.91
C GLU A 67 -9.91 22.21 -0.44
N LEU A 68 -9.25 23.06 -1.24
CA LEU A 68 -9.79 23.57 -2.49
C LEU A 68 -9.60 22.61 -3.67
N LYS A 69 -10.70 22.00 -4.15
CA LYS A 69 -10.72 21.24 -5.41
C LYS A 69 -10.85 22.18 -6.61
N VAL A 70 -9.74 22.73 -7.10
CA VAL A 70 -9.74 23.52 -8.33
C VAL A 70 -9.73 22.60 -9.56
N ARG A 71 -10.69 22.76 -10.47
CA ARG A 71 -10.57 22.23 -11.84
C ARG A 71 -9.57 23.08 -12.60
N VAL A 72 -8.34 22.59 -12.76
CA VAL A 72 -7.31 23.29 -13.53
C VAL A 72 -7.35 22.82 -15.00
N GLY A 73 -7.46 23.76 -15.93
CA GLY A 73 -7.43 23.52 -17.38
C GLY A 73 -8.80 23.52 -18.08
N ARG A 74 -8.88 24.13 -19.27
CA ARG A 74 -10.06 24.11 -20.15
C ARG A 74 -10.20 22.82 -20.97
N ARG A 75 -9.14 22.01 -21.07
CA ARG A 75 -9.11 20.76 -21.85
C ARG A 75 -9.31 19.54 -20.96
N ARG A 76 -10.14 18.59 -21.42
CA ARG A 76 -10.27 17.26 -20.83
C ARG A 76 -8.89 16.60 -20.77
N THR A 77 -8.40 16.31 -19.57
CA THR A 77 -7.15 15.59 -19.35
C THR A 77 -7.30 14.08 -19.56
N ASP A 78 -8.51 13.61 -19.92
CA ASP A 78 -8.86 12.22 -20.20
C ASP A 78 -7.96 11.56 -21.27
N ASN A 79 -7.34 12.35 -22.15
CA ASN A 79 -6.41 11.87 -23.18
C ASN A 79 -4.93 12.12 -22.86
N SER A 80 -4.61 12.64 -21.67
CA SER A 80 -3.22 12.77 -21.24
C SER A 80 -2.59 11.38 -21.05
N ILE A 81 -1.26 11.28 -21.23
CA ILE A 81 -0.52 10.03 -21.00
C ILE A 81 -0.75 9.51 -19.57
N ASP A 82 -0.83 10.38 -18.58
CA ASP A 82 -1.07 10.00 -17.19
C ASP A 82 -2.48 9.46 -16.97
N ALA A 83 -3.49 10.08 -17.58
CA ALA A 83 -4.86 9.57 -17.53
C ALA A 83 -4.99 8.21 -18.22
N LEU A 84 -4.32 8.03 -19.36
CA LEU A 84 -4.25 6.74 -20.06
C LEU A 84 -3.56 5.67 -19.20
N ARG A 85 -2.42 5.99 -18.59
CA ARG A 85 -1.70 5.09 -17.67
C ARG A 85 -2.54 4.74 -16.45
N SER A 86 -3.21 5.71 -15.84
CA SER A 86 -4.08 5.48 -14.69
C SER A 86 -5.25 4.58 -15.05
N ARG A 87 -5.91 4.79 -16.19
CA ARG A 87 -6.98 3.89 -16.67
C ARG A 87 -6.48 2.47 -16.91
N ALA A 88 -5.33 2.31 -17.57
CA ALA A 88 -4.74 0.99 -17.80
C ALA A 88 -4.42 0.29 -16.47
N ALA A 89 -3.82 1.01 -15.51
CA ALA A 89 -3.50 0.47 -14.19
C ALA A 89 -4.75 0.06 -13.40
N HIS A 90 -5.81 0.87 -13.42
CA HIS A 90 -7.10 0.50 -12.81
C HIS A 90 -7.71 -0.73 -13.48
N SER A 91 -7.72 -0.79 -14.81
CA SER A 91 -8.25 -1.96 -15.54
C SER A 91 -7.51 -3.25 -15.19
N VAL A 92 -6.17 -3.20 -15.07
CA VAL A 92 -5.38 -4.38 -14.68
C VAL A 92 -5.63 -4.74 -13.22
N LEU A 93 -5.71 -3.75 -12.32
CA LEU A 93 -6.01 -3.99 -10.90
C LEU A 93 -7.40 -4.61 -10.71
N ASP A 94 -8.42 -4.10 -11.41
CA ASP A 94 -9.78 -4.64 -11.37
C ASP A 94 -9.82 -6.08 -11.89
N SER A 95 -9.12 -6.36 -12.99
CA SER A 95 -8.98 -7.72 -13.51
C SER A 95 -8.29 -8.64 -12.51
N TRP A 96 -7.21 -8.18 -11.86
CA TRP A 96 -6.50 -8.99 -10.86
C TRP A 96 -7.37 -9.27 -9.64
N ASN A 97 -8.08 -8.25 -9.14
CA ASN A 97 -9.02 -8.40 -8.02
C ASN A 97 -10.14 -9.39 -8.35
N SER A 98 -10.69 -9.32 -9.56
CA SER A 98 -11.72 -10.27 -10.03
C SER A 98 -11.18 -11.70 -10.06
N THR A 99 -9.99 -11.92 -10.63
CA THR A 99 -9.36 -13.24 -10.70
C THR A 99 -8.99 -13.75 -9.30
N PHE A 100 -8.57 -12.87 -8.39
CA PHE A 100 -8.22 -13.22 -7.02
C PHE A 100 -9.41 -13.71 -6.19
N GLN A 101 -10.65 -13.38 -6.57
CA GLN A 101 -11.85 -13.95 -5.95
C GLN A 101 -12.07 -15.42 -6.30
N ASP A 102 -11.47 -15.92 -7.38
CA ASP A 102 -11.58 -17.31 -7.78
C ASP A 102 -10.72 -18.21 -6.86
N PRO A 103 -11.32 -19.15 -6.09
CA PRO A 103 -10.58 -20.06 -5.23
C PRO A 103 -9.57 -20.94 -5.98
N THR A 104 -9.77 -21.19 -7.28
CA THR A 104 -8.84 -21.97 -8.10
C THR A 104 -7.56 -21.21 -8.41
N TYR A 105 -7.66 -19.89 -8.58
CA TYR A 105 -6.51 -19.01 -8.76
C TYR A 105 -5.80 -18.72 -7.44
N ARG A 106 -6.59 -18.37 -6.41
CA ARG A 106 -6.05 -17.96 -5.09
C ARG A 106 -5.51 -19.14 -4.29
N GLY A 107 -6.07 -20.33 -4.50
CA GLY A 107 -5.79 -21.54 -3.72
C GLY A 107 -6.76 -21.74 -2.56
N SER A 108 -7.09 -23.00 -2.28
CA SER A 108 -8.02 -23.40 -1.21
C SER A 108 -7.49 -23.12 0.20
N GLU A 109 -6.17 -23.07 0.36
CA GLU A 109 -5.51 -22.82 1.64
C GLU A 109 -5.19 -21.34 1.85
N PHE A 110 -5.57 -20.42 0.97
CA PHE A 110 -5.28 -19.00 1.19
C PHE A 110 -6.11 -18.44 2.35
N LEU A 111 -5.48 -17.73 3.29
CA LEU A 111 -6.15 -17.13 4.43
C LEU A 111 -6.95 -15.89 3.99
N GLU A 112 -8.26 -15.97 4.14
CA GLU A 112 -9.17 -14.85 3.85
C GLU A 112 -9.13 -13.84 4.99
N LEU A 113 -8.52 -12.69 4.71
CA LEU A 113 -8.53 -11.52 5.59
C LEU A 113 -9.52 -10.47 5.08
N GLN A 114 -9.91 -9.56 5.95
CA GLN A 114 -10.86 -8.49 5.66
C GLN A 114 -10.18 -7.13 5.67
N GLN A 115 -10.80 -6.19 4.95
CA GLN A 115 -10.59 -4.76 5.09
C GLN A 115 -11.48 -4.21 6.22
N LEU A 116 -11.26 -2.97 6.64
CA LEU A 116 -12.05 -2.35 7.72
C LEU A 116 -13.55 -2.26 7.40
N ASP A 117 -13.91 -2.19 6.12
CA ASP A 117 -15.30 -2.21 5.64
C ASP A 117 -15.90 -3.62 5.55
N ARG A 118 -15.20 -4.63 6.07
CA ARG A 118 -15.55 -6.06 6.09
C ARG A 118 -15.55 -6.75 4.73
N ARG A 119 -15.09 -6.10 3.67
CA ARG A 119 -14.85 -6.78 2.39
C ARG A 119 -13.60 -7.64 2.48
N LEU A 120 -13.51 -8.65 1.61
CA LEU A 120 -12.29 -9.44 1.48
C LEU A 120 -11.12 -8.54 1.08
N LEU A 121 -9.99 -8.75 1.74
CA LEU A 121 -8.74 -8.07 1.43
C LEU A 121 -8.31 -8.40 0.01
N GLN A 122 -8.19 -7.35 -0.81
CA GLN A 122 -7.80 -7.46 -2.21
C GLN A 122 -6.32 -7.18 -2.41
N PRO A 123 -5.69 -7.78 -3.42
CA PRO A 123 -4.36 -7.39 -3.83
C PRO A 123 -4.31 -5.95 -4.35
N SER A 124 -3.12 -5.37 -4.31
CA SER A 124 -2.84 -4.06 -4.89
C SER A 124 -1.36 -3.95 -5.21
N TYR A 125 -1.02 -3.15 -6.21
CA TYR A 125 0.37 -2.84 -6.56
C TYR A 125 0.88 -1.58 -5.83
N LEU A 126 -0.02 -0.75 -5.30
CA LEU A 126 0.34 0.50 -4.64
C LEU A 126 1.12 0.22 -3.36
N ASN A 127 2.32 0.81 -3.24
CA ASN A 127 3.22 0.64 -2.10
C ASN A 127 3.50 -0.84 -1.76
N GLY A 128 3.59 -1.71 -2.78
CA GLY A 128 3.81 -3.15 -2.61
C GLY A 128 2.57 -3.94 -2.19
N GLY A 129 1.41 -3.31 -2.12
CA GLY A 129 0.16 -3.96 -1.72
C GLY A 129 -0.01 -4.09 -0.22
N PRO A 130 -1.18 -4.58 0.23
CA PRO A 130 -1.53 -4.54 1.65
C PRO A 130 -0.64 -5.43 2.52
N TRP A 131 -0.20 -6.58 2.02
CA TRP A 131 0.69 -7.47 2.76
C TRP A 131 2.12 -6.93 2.88
N LEU A 132 2.75 -6.53 1.77
CA LEU A 132 4.13 -6.04 1.81
C LEU A 132 4.23 -4.70 2.55
N SER A 133 3.25 -3.81 2.39
CA SER A 133 3.23 -2.54 3.13
C SER A 133 3.10 -2.73 4.64
N THR A 134 2.51 -3.84 5.10
CA THR A 134 2.32 -4.13 6.53
C THR A 134 3.52 -4.86 7.13
N PHE A 135 4.09 -5.81 6.41
CA PHE A 135 5.08 -6.77 6.95
C PHE A 135 6.48 -6.63 6.33
N GLY A 136 6.64 -5.81 5.29
CA GLY A 136 7.86 -5.70 4.50
C GLY A 136 9.07 -5.10 5.23
N HIS A 137 8.90 -4.68 6.49
CA HIS A 137 9.99 -4.16 7.32
C HIS A 137 10.89 -5.26 7.90
N SER A 138 10.45 -6.53 7.88
CA SER A 138 11.21 -7.68 8.38
C SER A 138 11.05 -8.86 7.45
N ILE A 139 12.15 -9.30 6.84
CA ILE A 139 12.17 -10.46 5.92
C ILE A 139 11.69 -11.72 6.64
N THR A 140 12.18 -11.94 7.86
CA THR A 140 11.79 -13.07 8.72
C THR A 140 10.30 -13.07 9.01
N GLU A 141 9.74 -11.94 9.44
CA GLU A 141 8.32 -11.86 9.77
C GLU A 141 7.48 -12.04 8.51
N PHE A 142 7.87 -11.40 7.41
CA PHE A 142 7.20 -11.53 6.13
C PHE A 142 7.19 -12.98 5.63
N ALA A 143 8.29 -13.72 5.75
CA ALA A 143 8.35 -15.13 5.37
C ALA A 143 7.35 -15.98 6.17
N ARG A 144 7.29 -15.79 7.49
CA ARG A 144 6.34 -16.50 8.37
C ARG A 144 4.89 -16.12 8.07
N VAL A 145 4.63 -14.85 7.80
CA VAL A 145 3.30 -14.37 7.38
C VAL A 145 2.91 -14.96 6.01
N CYS A 146 3.81 -14.99 5.04
CA CYS A 146 3.56 -15.61 3.74
C CYS A 146 3.17 -17.08 3.89
N ARG A 147 3.91 -17.83 4.70
CA ARG A 147 3.59 -19.24 5.00
C ARG A 147 2.24 -19.39 5.72
N CYS A 148 1.95 -18.53 6.68
CA CYS A 148 0.65 -18.48 7.34
C CYS A 148 -0.47 -18.23 6.34
N ILE A 149 -0.36 -17.17 5.52
CA ILE A 149 -1.42 -16.76 4.59
C ILE A 149 -1.61 -17.79 3.47
N THR A 150 -0.55 -18.31 2.90
CA THR A 150 -0.63 -19.26 1.78
C THR A 150 -0.93 -20.70 2.23
N GLY A 151 -0.86 -21.00 3.52
CA GLY A 151 -1.03 -22.35 4.05
C GLY A 151 0.20 -23.25 3.85
N HIS A 152 1.37 -22.66 3.64
CA HIS A 152 2.66 -23.34 3.46
C HIS A 152 3.53 -23.31 4.73
N ALA A 153 2.90 -23.15 5.91
CA ALA A 153 3.64 -23.23 7.16
C ALA A 153 4.12 -24.66 7.42
N PRO A 154 5.36 -24.85 7.93
CA PRO A 154 5.92 -26.15 8.26
C PRO A 154 5.34 -26.66 9.58
N ILE A 155 4.04 -26.94 9.58
CA ILE A 155 3.25 -27.40 10.71
C ILE A 155 2.61 -28.75 10.38
N GLY A 156 2.04 -29.41 11.38
CA GLY A 156 1.49 -30.75 11.21
C GLY A 156 0.53 -30.94 10.03
N ALA A 157 -0.35 -29.97 9.75
CA ALA A 157 -1.25 -30.04 8.58
C ALA A 157 -0.49 -30.07 7.24
N TYR A 158 0.61 -29.34 7.13
CA TYR A 158 1.47 -29.35 5.95
C TYR A 158 2.18 -30.70 5.81
N TYR A 159 2.80 -31.17 6.89
CA TYR A 159 3.50 -32.47 6.88
C TYR A 159 2.56 -33.62 6.51
N HIS A 160 1.34 -33.61 7.04
CA HIS A 160 0.32 -34.61 6.71
C HIS A 160 -0.07 -34.55 5.23
N ARG A 161 -0.34 -33.35 4.70
CA ARG A 161 -0.71 -33.14 3.30
C ARG A 161 0.37 -33.62 2.32
N PHE A 162 1.64 -33.36 2.64
CA PHE A 162 2.78 -33.68 1.78
C PHE A 162 3.45 -35.01 2.13
N LYS A 163 2.89 -35.80 3.06
CA LYS A 163 3.41 -37.11 3.50
C LYS A 163 4.86 -37.04 4.00
N ILE A 164 5.19 -35.98 4.72
CA ILE A 164 6.49 -35.77 5.34
C ILE A 164 6.50 -36.50 6.68
N ASN A 165 7.57 -37.25 6.99
CA ASN A 165 7.69 -38.02 8.22
C ASN A 165 8.13 -37.14 9.40
N GLU A 166 7.25 -36.23 9.81
CA GLU A 166 7.43 -35.30 10.93
C GLU A 166 6.19 -35.36 11.86
N PRO A 167 6.29 -34.90 13.12
CA PRO A 167 5.15 -34.86 14.02
C PRO A 167 3.99 -34.01 13.48
N HIS A 168 2.79 -34.59 13.49
CA HIS A 168 1.58 -33.92 12.99
C HIS A 168 0.76 -33.23 14.10
N GLY A 169 0.89 -33.69 15.35
CA GLY A 169 0.14 -33.16 16.48
C GLY A 169 0.66 -31.80 16.94
N CYS A 170 -0.22 -31.02 17.59
CA CYS A 170 0.20 -29.81 18.28
C CYS A 170 0.69 -30.16 19.70
N THR A 171 1.63 -29.37 20.22
CA THR A 171 2.14 -29.48 21.60
C THR A 171 1.05 -29.34 22.65
N CYS A 172 -0.03 -28.63 22.32
CA CYS A 172 -1.19 -28.45 23.21
C CYS A 172 -2.08 -29.71 23.32
N GLY A 173 -1.70 -30.81 22.66
CA GLY A 173 -2.43 -32.08 22.63
C GLY A 173 -3.42 -32.24 21.48
N ALA A 174 -3.56 -31.26 20.58
CA ALA A 174 -4.43 -31.43 19.41
C ALA A 174 -3.85 -32.45 18.43
N ALA A 175 -4.68 -33.37 17.92
CA ALA A 175 -4.26 -34.44 17.03
C ALA A 175 -3.61 -33.97 15.71
N LEU A 176 -4.01 -32.78 15.23
CA LEU A 176 -3.44 -32.16 14.04
C LEU A 176 -3.18 -30.67 14.28
N GLN A 177 -1.93 -30.26 14.12
CA GLN A 177 -1.53 -28.85 14.16
C GLN A 177 -1.84 -28.18 12.82
N SER A 178 -3.03 -27.59 12.70
CA SER A 178 -3.43 -26.79 11.54
C SER A 178 -3.31 -25.29 11.79
N ARG A 179 -3.23 -24.50 10.71
CA ARG A 179 -3.29 -23.03 10.81
C ARG A 179 -4.56 -22.58 11.53
N GLN A 180 -5.70 -23.21 11.23
CA GLN A 180 -6.97 -22.90 11.89
C GLN A 180 -6.91 -23.22 13.40
N HIS A 181 -6.28 -24.33 13.78
CA HIS A 181 -6.07 -24.62 15.19
C HIS A 181 -5.19 -23.55 15.85
N ILE A 182 -4.02 -23.25 15.26
CA ILE A 182 -3.07 -22.26 15.79
C ILE A 182 -3.72 -20.88 15.98
N LEU A 183 -4.44 -20.37 14.96
CA LEU A 183 -4.99 -19.02 14.98
C LEU A 183 -6.25 -18.86 15.86
N PHE A 184 -7.03 -19.93 16.04
CA PHE A 184 -8.38 -19.82 16.62
C PHE A 184 -8.64 -20.70 17.85
N ARG A 185 -7.79 -21.68 18.18
CA ARG A 185 -8.11 -22.68 19.22
C ARG A 185 -6.95 -23.07 20.12
N CYS A 186 -5.71 -22.87 19.68
CA CYS A 186 -4.54 -23.31 20.41
C CYS A 186 -4.33 -22.43 21.64
N HIS A 187 -4.25 -23.04 22.84
CA HIS A 187 -3.95 -22.30 24.07
C HIS A 187 -2.45 -22.07 24.27
N ASP A 188 -1.59 -22.81 23.57
CA ASP A 188 -0.14 -22.58 23.57
C ASP A 188 0.25 -21.32 22.78
N HIS A 189 -0.64 -20.81 21.94
CA HIS A 189 -0.41 -19.61 21.13
C HIS A 189 -1.32 -18.47 21.59
N TYR A 190 -0.70 -17.42 22.12
CA TYR A 190 -1.44 -16.28 22.62
C TYR A 190 -2.11 -15.51 21.47
N SER A 191 -3.40 -15.22 21.62
CA SER A 191 -4.16 -14.39 20.69
C SER A 191 -5.08 -13.47 21.47
N VAL A 192 -4.97 -12.15 21.22
CA VAL A 192 -5.86 -11.15 21.83
C VAL A 192 -7.27 -11.30 21.25
N HIS A 193 -7.36 -11.48 19.93
CA HIS A 193 -8.61 -11.58 19.17
C HIS A 193 -8.45 -12.53 17.98
N TYR A 194 -9.57 -13.06 17.50
CA TYR A 194 -9.58 -13.85 16.26
C TYR A 194 -9.10 -12.99 15.08
N PRO A 195 -8.02 -13.40 14.39
CA PRO A 195 -7.42 -12.55 13.38
C PRO A 195 -8.30 -12.49 12.13
N ARG A 196 -8.83 -11.29 11.87
CA ARG A 196 -9.64 -10.98 10.69
C ARG A 196 -8.97 -9.94 9.80
N PHE A 197 -8.15 -9.08 10.37
CA PHE A 197 -7.45 -8.01 9.67
C PHE A 197 -5.93 -8.27 9.65
N LEU A 198 -5.20 -7.61 8.75
CA LEU A 198 -3.73 -7.71 8.72
C LEU A 198 -3.09 -7.27 10.04
N GLY A 199 -3.65 -6.24 10.69
CA GLY A 199 -3.18 -5.78 11.99
C GLY A 199 -3.33 -6.84 13.09
N ASP A 200 -4.34 -7.71 13.00
CA ASP A 200 -4.50 -8.82 13.94
C ASP A 200 -3.43 -9.88 13.71
N ILE A 201 -3.13 -10.19 12.44
CA ILE A 201 -2.04 -11.10 12.08
C ILE A 201 -0.70 -10.55 12.57
N ALA A 202 -0.42 -9.26 12.35
CA ALA A 202 0.78 -8.61 12.87
C ALA A 202 0.89 -8.72 14.39
N SER A 203 -0.20 -8.43 15.10
CA SER A 203 -0.24 -8.59 16.56
C SER A 203 0.02 -10.04 16.97
N PHE A 204 -0.62 -11.01 16.31
CA PHE A 204 -0.41 -12.43 16.57
C PHE A 204 1.04 -12.87 16.36
N MET A 205 1.66 -12.47 15.26
CA MET A 205 3.06 -12.80 14.95
C MET A 205 4.04 -12.20 15.96
N LYS A 206 3.74 -11.00 16.47
CA LYS A 206 4.53 -10.33 17.51
C LYS A 206 4.49 -11.09 18.84
N TYR A 207 3.33 -11.62 19.24
CA TYR A 207 3.20 -12.41 20.47
C TYR A 207 3.71 -13.84 20.33
N ASN A 208 3.81 -14.36 19.10
CA ASN A 208 4.23 -15.72 18.81
C ASN A 208 5.44 -15.71 17.86
N PRO A 209 6.65 -15.36 18.35
CA PRO A 209 7.80 -15.04 17.50
C PRO A 209 8.37 -16.23 16.70
N THR A 210 7.97 -17.46 17.01
CA THR A 210 8.45 -18.68 16.32
C THR A 210 7.37 -19.35 15.47
N VAL A 211 6.11 -18.92 15.56
CA VAL A 211 4.99 -19.58 14.88
C VAL A 211 5.10 -19.45 13.37
N PHE A 212 4.72 -20.52 12.65
CA PHE A 212 4.81 -20.66 11.19
C PHE A 212 6.24 -20.54 10.60
N GLY A 213 7.27 -20.45 11.45
CA GLY A 213 8.67 -20.57 11.08
C GLY A 213 9.12 -22.04 11.01
N PHE A 214 10.29 -22.29 10.44
CA PHE A 214 10.93 -23.60 10.53
C PHE A 214 11.50 -23.81 11.94
N THR A 215 11.44 -25.04 12.44
CA THR A 215 11.88 -25.39 13.80
C THR A 215 13.40 -25.40 13.97
N TRP A 216 14.17 -25.56 12.89
CA TRP A 216 15.63 -25.63 12.93
C TRP A 216 16.34 -24.28 12.76
N ASP A 217 15.61 -23.22 12.39
CA ASP A 217 16.17 -21.87 12.34
C ASP A 217 15.53 -20.99 13.43
N PRO A 218 16.27 -20.60 14.48
CA PRO A 218 15.81 -19.65 15.49
C PRO A 218 15.38 -18.30 14.89
N SER A 219 15.91 -17.96 13.71
CA SER A 219 15.57 -16.75 12.97
C SER A 219 14.33 -16.91 12.08
N GLY A 220 13.76 -18.11 11.98
CA GLY A 220 12.53 -18.40 11.24
C GLY A 220 12.65 -18.30 9.71
N VAL A 221 13.86 -18.15 9.17
CA VAL A 221 14.14 -18.05 7.74
C VAL A 221 14.55 -19.42 7.21
N GLY A 222 13.98 -19.79 6.07
CA GLY A 222 14.35 -20.98 5.31
C GLY A 222 13.63 -20.98 3.98
#